data_AF-A0A969HUS0-F1
#
_entry.id   AF-A0A969HUS0-F1
#
_cell.length_a   1.000
_cell.length_b   1.000
_cell.length_c   1.000
_cell.angle_alpha   90.00
_cell.angle_beta   90.00
_cell.angle_gamma   90.00
#
_symmetry.space_group_name_H-M   'P 1'
#
loop_
_entity.id
_entity.type
_entity.pdbx_description
1 polymer ?
#
loop_
_entity_poly.entity_id
_entity_poly.type
_entity_poly.pdbx_seq_one_letter_code
_entity_poly.pdbx_strand_id
1 'polypeptide(L)'
;MLYAPQTLQTTLDLDAVTTEAPALLRVAVWAASEAPANPDHRLLVRVNGQQVGLAEWDGRGATFFDSAVPPGVLVAGSNSIELDAPGDTAAPLDSIGIDWLELHYARPPVATDERLTFTGTGALLELLGLQSDAVAVYNITAPYSATLELRTAGGAPLGFTGAAEQRYAAVGTGGYRTPTRLEPVTTAPAISVTSDGADYLAIGAPELLEAVGPLLDYHTANGLTTLALPWEAVVNEFHGGMPEPAAIRALLQHARQHWQRVPSYLLLVGDATYDPRGYVDAPPPHMLP
;
A
#
# COMPACT_ATOMS: atom_id res chain seq x y z
N MET A 1 -11.15 14.15 10.32
CA MET A 1 -10.80 15.29 11.21
C MET A 1 -11.59 15.17 12.49
N LEU A 2 -10.92 15.35 13.63
CA LEU A 2 -11.46 15.49 14.97
C LEU A 2 -11.42 16.98 15.36
N TYR A 3 -12.56 17.53 15.78
CA TYR A 3 -12.65 18.88 16.33
C TYR A 3 -13.09 18.79 17.78
N ALA A 4 -12.22 19.13 18.72
CA ALA A 4 -12.52 18.95 20.13
C ALA A 4 -13.69 19.84 20.60
N PRO A 5 -14.61 19.34 21.45
CA PRO A 5 -14.67 17.98 21.97
C PRO A 5 -15.24 16.99 20.95
N GLN A 6 -14.49 15.93 20.62
CA GLN A 6 -14.95 14.86 19.73
C GLN A 6 -14.16 13.57 19.93
N THR A 7 -14.85 12.45 19.84
CA THR A 7 -14.25 11.11 19.81
C THR A 7 -14.38 10.49 18.41
N LEU A 8 -13.31 9.85 17.93
CA LEU A 8 -13.33 8.97 16.78
C LEU A 8 -13.20 7.54 17.28
N GLN A 9 -14.03 6.65 16.75
CA GLN A 9 -13.96 5.22 17.03
C GLN A 9 -13.79 4.45 15.72
N THR A 10 -12.90 3.47 15.74
CA THR A 10 -12.71 2.49 14.66
C THR A 10 -12.53 1.10 15.24
N THR A 11 -12.60 0.07 14.40
CA THR A 11 -12.41 -1.33 14.81
C THR A 11 -11.30 -1.99 14.00
N LEU A 12 -10.49 -2.80 14.67
CA LEU A 12 -9.53 -3.70 14.04
C LEU A 12 -9.92 -5.15 14.34
N ASP A 13 -10.14 -5.95 13.29
CA ASP A 13 -10.35 -7.38 13.44
C ASP A 13 -9.00 -8.12 13.43
N LEU A 14 -8.73 -8.85 14.52
CA LEU A 14 -7.49 -9.60 14.72
C LEU A 14 -7.79 -11.10 14.66
N ASP A 15 -7.31 -11.78 13.62
CA ASP A 15 -7.56 -13.23 13.40
C ASP A 15 -7.19 -14.10 14.62
N ALA A 16 -6.10 -13.76 15.30
CA ALA A 16 -5.63 -14.43 16.51
C ALA A 16 -4.72 -13.51 17.32
N VAL A 17 -4.74 -13.59 18.64
CA VAL A 17 -3.93 -12.76 19.55
C VAL A 17 -3.38 -13.61 20.69
N THR A 18 -2.13 -13.38 21.07
CA THR A 18 -1.55 -13.89 22.33
C THR A 18 -1.87 -12.92 23.45
N THR A 19 -2.95 -13.16 24.20
CA THR A 19 -3.50 -12.20 25.18
C THR A 19 -2.57 -11.89 26.35
N GLU A 20 -1.58 -12.74 26.64
CA GLU A 20 -0.62 -12.52 27.73
C GLU A 20 0.57 -11.63 27.32
N ALA A 21 0.71 -11.34 26.03
CA ALA A 21 1.78 -10.48 25.53
C ALA A 21 1.32 -9.02 25.46
N PRO A 22 2.22 -8.05 25.75
CA PRO A 22 1.93 -6.66 25.46
C PRO A 22 1.85 -6.43 23.94
N ALA A 23 1.16 -5.37 23.56
CA ALA A 23 1.12 -4.87 22.19
C ALA A 23 1.51 -3.38 22.16
N LEU A 24 1.77 -2.87 20.97
CA LEU A 24 2.14 -1.48 20.73
C LEU A 24 1.17 -0.89 19.71
N LEU A 25 0.43 0.14 20.11
CA LEU A 25 -0.37 0.96 19.20
C LEU A 25 0.39 2.23 18.88
N ARG A 26 0.76 2.41 17.62
CA ARG A 26 1.42 3.59 17.11
C ARG A 26 0.37 4.46 16.43
N VAL A 27 0.40 5.75 16.73
CA VAL A 27 -0.60 6.72 16.27
C VAL A 27 0.11 7.87 15.58
N ALA A 28 -0.30 8.16 14.35
CA ALA A 28 0.11 9.35 13.61
C ALA A 28 -1.07 10.28 13.37
N VAL A 29 -0.87 11.54 13.71
CA VAL A 29 -1.86 12.60 13.54
C VAL A 29 -1.25 13.84 12.93
N TRP A 30 -2.09 14.67 12.33
CA TRP A 30 -1.76 16.00 11.88
C TRP A 30 -2.56 17.04 12.67
N ALA A 31 -1.89 17.86 13.46
CA ALA A 31 -2.49 19.02 14.11
C ALA A 31 -2.67 20.18 13.12
N ALA A 32 -3.92 20.59 12.92
CA ALA A 32 -4.31 21.64 11.97
C ALA A 32 -4.58 23.01 12.64
N SER A 33 -4.54 23.10 13.96
CA SER A 33 -4.67 24.34 14.75
C SER A 33 -3.41 24.63 15.55
N GLU A 34 -3.27 25.87 16.01
CA GLU A 34 -2.24 26.29 16.97
C GLU A 34 -2.82 27.44 17.79
N ALA A 35 -2.56 27.44 19.10
CA ALA A 35 -3.00 28.48 20.03
C ALA A 35 -1.88 28.86 21.01
N PRO A 36 -1.96 30.03 21.68
CA PRO A 36 -0.96 30.40 22.70
C PRO A 36 -0.93 29.52 23.96
N ALA A 37 -1.94 28.66 24.14
CA ALA A 37 -1.99 27.71 25.26
C ALA A 37 -0.99 26.58 25.03
N ASN A 38 -0.32 26.11 26.07
CA ASN A 38 0.61 24.98 25.96
C ASN A 38 0.35 23.96 27.09
N PRO A 39 -0.08 22.72 26.78
CA PRO A 39 -0.38 22.22 25.43
C PRO A 39 -1.66 22.85 24.86
N ASP A 40 -1.72 23.05 23.55
CA ASP A 40 -2.96 23.40 22.83
C ASP A 40 -3.71 22.17 22.31
N HIS A 41 -3.05 21.01 22.26
CA HIS A 41 -3.62 19.75 21.84
C HIS A 41 -3.59 18.69 22.93
N ARG A 42 -4.69 17.92 23.04
CA ARG A 42 -4.75 16.74 23.91
C ARG A 42 -5.53 15.62 23.23
N LEU A 43 -4.98 14.41 23.25
CA LEU A 43 -5.62 13.23 22.67
C LEU A 43 -5.48 12.03 23.61
N LEU A 44 -6.61 11.47 24.05
CA LEU A 44 -6.66 10.23 24.81
C LEU A 44 -6.84 9.05 23.85
N VAL A 45 -6.15 7.95 24.12
CA VAL A 45 -6.27 6.72 23.33
C VAL A 45 -6.82 5.61 24.19
N ARG A 46 -7.91 4.98 23.75
CA ARG A 46 -8.48 3.78 24.38
C ARG A 46 -8.50 2.61 23.41
N VAL A 47 -8.25 1.42 23.95
CA VAL A 47 -8.43 0.15 23.25
C VAL A 47 -9.38 -0.70 24.08
N ASN A 48 -10.47 -1.16 23.46
CA ASN A 48 -11.54 -1.91 24.14
C ASN A 48 -12.03 -1.22 25.43
N GLY A 49 -12.17 0.12 25.40
CA GLY A 49 -12.61 0.95 26.52
C GLY A 49 -11.52 1.28 27.56
N GLN A 50 -10.39 0.54 27.58
CA GLN A 50 -9.27 0.82 28.47
C GLN A 50 -8.39 1.93 27.88
N GLN A 51 -8.13 2.99 28.66
CA GLN A 51 -7.17 4.02 28.27
C GLN A 51 -5.75 3.45 28.28
N VAL A 52 -5.10 3.50 27.11
CA VAL A 52 -3.73 2.99 26.88
C VAL A 52 -2.72 4.10 26.59
N GLY A 53 -3.20 5.32 26.30
CA GLY A 53 -2.34 6.45 25.96
C GLY A 53 -2.96 7.81 26.26
N LEU A 54 -2.09 8.80 26.40
CA LEU A 54 -2.37 10.23 26.45
C LEU A 54 -1.25 10.93 25.69
N ALA A 55 -1.61 11.70 24.67
CA ALA A 55 -0.70 12.58 23.96
C ALA A 55 -1.08 14.04 24.23
N GLU A 56 -0.09 14.86 24.54
CA GLU A 56 -0.20 16.29 24.71
C GLU A 56 0.93 16.95 23.94
N TRP A 57 0.60 17.94 23.12
CA TRP A 57 1.60 18.66 22.34
C TRP A 57 1.15 20.10 22.08
N ASP A 58 2.10 20.87 21.55
CA ASP A 58 1.93 22.28 21.24
C ASP A 58 2.14 22.50 19.74
N GLY A 59 1.26 23.29 19.13
CA GLY A 59 1.39 23.77 17.76
C GLY A 59 1.00 22.78 16.66
N ARG A 60 1.11 23.26 15.41
CA ARG A 60 0.73 22.54 14.18
C ARG A 60 1.79 21.54 13.75
N GLY A 61 1.34 20.51 13.03
CA GLY A 61 2.21 19.62 12.27
C GLY A 61 1.94 18.15 12.53
N ALA A 62 2.85 17.32 12.01
CA ALA A 62 2.80 15.88 12.19
C ALA A 62 3.26 15.50 13.61
N THR A 63 2.41 14.75 14.31
CA THR A 63 2.69 14.25 15.65
C THR A 63 2.57 12.74 15.65
N PHE A 64 3.57 12.08 16.24
CA PHE A 64 3.66 10.63 16.33
C PHE A 64 3.84 10.24 17.79
N PHE A 65 3.10 9.25 18.24
CA PHE A 65 3.26 8.72 19.58
C PHE A 65 2.87 7.25 19.66
N ASP A 66 3.49 6.58 20.63
CA ASP A 66 3.33 5.15 20.87
C ASP A 66 2.55 4.95 22.18
N SER A 67 1.58 4.04 22.16
CA SER A 67 0.78 3.63 23.32
C SER A 67 1.00 2.15 23.58
N ALA A 68 1.58 1.82 24.72
CA ALA A 68 1.69 0.44 25.17
C ALA A 68 0.29 -0.09 25.49
N VAL A 69 -0.11 -1.18 24.84
CA VAL A 69 -1.37 -1.86 25.07
C VAL A 69 -1.08 -3.02 26.04
N PRO A 70 -1.60 -2.99 27.28
CA PRO A 70 -1.31 -4.03 28.26
C PRO A 70 -1.82 -5.42 27.84
N PRO A 71 -1.19 -6.50 28.36
CA PRO A 71 -1.74 -7.85 28.24
C PRO A 71 -3.21 -7.89 28.70
N GLY A 72 -4.02 -8.67 27.99
CA GLY A 72 -5.44 -8.89 28.27
C GLY A 72 -6.38 -7.83 27.68
N VAL A 73 -5.86 -6.72 27.14
CA VAL A 73 -6.68 -5.68 26.51
C VAL A 73 -7.15 -6.10 25.12
N LEU A 74 -6.25 -6.66 24.30
CA LEU A 74 -6.60 -7.16 22.97
C LEU A 74 -7.31 -8.51 23.05
N VAL A 75 -8.28 -8.71 22.17
CA VAL A 75 -9.04 -9.96 22.00
C VAL A 75 -8.91 -10.49 20.58
N ALA A 76 -9.13 -11.78 20.38
CA ALA A 76 -9.34 -12.32 19.03
C ALA A 76 -10.68 -11.81 18.47
N GLY A 77 -10.70 -11.49 17.18
CA GLY A 77 -11.81 -10.81 16.53
C GLY A 77 -11.74 -9.29 16.70
N SER A 78 -12.90 -8.65 16.89
CA SER A 78 -13.02 -7.20 16.81
C SER A 78 -12.49 -6.48 18.06
N ASN A 79 -11.62 -5.50 17.83
CA ASN A 79 -11.07 -4.62 18.86
C ASN A 79 -11.42 -3.17 18.55
N SER A 80 -12.02 -2.45 19.50
CA SER A 80 -12.33 -1.01 19.38
C SER A 80 -11.08 -0.19 19.68
N ILE A 81 -10.79 0.81 18.84
CA ILE A 81 -9.81 1.86 19.10
C ILE A 81 -10.55 3.19 19.10
N GLU A 82 -10.38 3.95 20.18
CA GLU A 82 -10.96 5.27 20.36
C GLU A 82 -9.86 6.31 20.51
N LEU A 83 -9.99 7.40 19.76
CA LEU A 83 -9.18 8.60 19.86
C LEU A 83 -10.09 9.74 20.31
N ASP A 84 -9.88 10.21 21.52
CA ASP A 84 -10.75 11.18 22.17
C ASP A 84 -10.01 12.51 22.36
N ALA A 85 -10.48 13.54 21.66
CA ALA A 85 -10.02 14.92 21.82
C ALA A 85 -11.00 15.62 22.76
N PRO A 86 -10.69 15.74 24.06
CA PRO A 86 -11.66 16.15 25.09
C PRO A 86 -12.00 17.65 25.04
N GLY A 87 -11.15 18.48 24.41
CA GLY A 87 -11.35 19.92 24.34
C GLY A 87 -11.21 20.62 25.69
N ASP A 88 -10.42 20.05 26.60
CA ASP A 88 -10.21 20.53 27.97
C ASP A 88 -8.86 21.26 28.16
N THR A 89 -8.18 21.60 27.06
CA THR A 89 -7.05 22.54 27.06
C THR A 89 -7.57 23.98 27.15
N ALA A 90 -6.66 24.94 27.33
CA ALA A 90 -7.01 26.36 27.26
C ALA A 90 -7.11 26.89 25.81
N ALA A 91 -6.88 26.03 24.80
CA ALA A 91 -6.98 26.41 23.40
C ALA A 91 -8.45 26.59 22.99
N PRO A 92 -8.80 27.62 22.21
CA PRO A 92 -10.16 27.84 21.74
C PRO A 92 -10.59 26.84 20.65
N LEU A 93 -9.62 26.15 20.03
CA LEU A 93 -9.82 25.16 18.99
C LEU A 93 -8.69 24.14 19.04
N ASP A 94 -9.07 22.87 19.06
CA ASP A 94 -8.18 21.73 18.88
C ASP A 94 -8.70 20.90 17.69
N SER A 95 -7.95 20.91 16.59
CA SER A 95 -8.29 20.28 15.32
C SER A 95 -7.22 19.28 14.90
N ILE A 96 -7.56 17.99 14.91
CA ILE A 96 -6.62 16.88 14.72
C ILE A 96 -7.09 16.00 13.54
N GLY A 97 -6.25 15.86 12.52
CA GLY A 97 -6.42 14.86 11.46
C GLY A 97 -5.77 13.55 11.86
N ILE A 98 -6.45 12.42 11.66
CA ILE A 98 -5.82 11.10 11.80
C ILE A 98 -5.18 10.74 10.48
N ASP A 99 -3.90 10.38 10.53
CA ASP A 99 -3.17 9.88 9.37
C ASP A 99 -3.27 8.34 9.35
N TRP A 100 -2.67 7.68 10.34
CA TRP A 100 -2.73 6.22 10.46
C TRP A 100 -2.67 5.73 11.91
N LEU A 101 -3.14 4.49 12.08
CA LEU A 101 -3.01 3.69 13.29
C LEU A 101 -2.33 2.38 12.93
N GLU A 102 -1.30 2.00 13.66
CA GLU A 102 -0.54 0.78 13.43
C GLU A 102 -0.45 -0.02 14.73
N LEU A 103 -0.94 -1.26 14.72
CA LEU A 103 -0.93 -2.15 15.88
C LEU A 103 0.09 -3.28 15.68
N HIS A 104 1.09 -3.33 16.55
CA HIS A 104 2.02 -4.46 16.63
C HIS A 104 1.64 -5.33 17.82
N TYR A 105 1.39 -6.61 17.59
CA TYR A 105 0.95 -7.53 18.63
C TYR A 105 1.47 -8.94 18.35
N ALA A 106 1.62 -9.72 19.42
CA ALA A 106 1.97 -11.13 19.28
C ALA A 106 0.73 -11.94 18.91
N ARG A 107 0.89 -12.87 17.96
CA ARG A 107 -0.14 -13.84 17.59
C ARG A 107 0.45 -15.24 17.45
N PRO A 108 -0.34 -16.29 17.70
CA PRO A 108 0.04 -17.65 17.34
C PRO A 108 0.29 -17.78 15.82
N PRO A 109 1.27 -18.61 15.38
CA PRO A 109 1.58 -18.83 13.98
C PRO A 109 0.56 -19.78 13.30
N VAL A 110 -0.69 -19.35 13.22
CA VAL A 110 -1.79 -20.09 12.59
C VAL A 110 -2.08 -19.50 11.22
N ALA A 111 -2.00 -20.33 10.19
CA ALA A 111 -2.34 -19.98 8.81
C ALA A 111 -3.85 -19.79 8.64
N THR A 112 -4.21 -18.81 7.81
CA THR A 112 -5.57 -18.54 7.36
C THR A 112 -5.61 -18.80 5.85
N ASP A 113 -6.57 -19.60 5.38
CA ASP A 113 -6.64 -20.07 3.98
C ASP A 113 -5.31 -20.66 3.47
N GLU A 114 -4.70 -21.57 4.23
CA GLU A 114 -3.41 -22.20 3.89
C GLU A 114 -2.24 -21.20 3.73
N ARG A 115 -2.36 -19.97 4.25
CA ARG A 115 -1.32 -18.92 4.16
C ARG A 115 -0.97 -18.36 5.52
N LEU A 116 0.33 -18.18 5.76
CA LEU A 116 0.84 -17.54 6.96
C LEU A 116 2.06 -16.68 6.63
N THR A 117 2.02 -15.40 7.04
CA THR A 117 3.22 -14.56 7.09
C THR A 117 3.65 -14.40 8.54
N PHE A 118 4.95 -14.55 8.79
CA PHE A 118 5.51 -14.49 10.14
C PHE A 118 6.98 -14.03 10.12
N THR A 119 7.47 -13.61 11.28
CA THR A 119 8.89 -13.28 11.49
C THR A 119 9.58 -14.45 12.18
N GLY A 120 10.73 -14.85 11.67
CA GLY A 120 11.56 -15.87 12.30
C GLY A 120 12.09 -15.39 13.65
N THR A 121 12.22 -16.32 14.59
CA THR A 121 12.70 -16.05 15.96
C THR A 121 14.10 -16.59 16.20
N GLY A 122 14.69 -17.33 15.24
CA GLY A 122 15.88 -18.14 15.47
C GLY A 122 15.61 -19.45 16.21
N ALA A 123 14.40 -19.64 16.74
CA ALA A 123 13.95 -20.86 17.42
C ALA A 123 12.96 -21.65 16.54
N LEU A 124 12.68 -22.89 16.93
CA LEU A 124 11.66 -23.72 16.28
C LEU A 124 10.27 -23.11 16.53
N LEU A 125 9.53 -22.88 15.44
CA LEU A 125 8.13 -22.49 15.43
C LEU A 125 7.26 -23.65 14.93
N GLU A 126 6.11 -23.86 15.55
CA GLU A 126 5.11 -24.81 15.10
C GLU A 126 4.04 -24.06 14.27
N LEU A 127 4.14 -24.14 12.94
CA LEU A 127 3.18 -23.50 12.05
C LEU A 127 1.90 -24.35 11.97
N LEU A 128 0.77 -23.74 12.31
CA LEU A 128 -0.54 -24.37 12.40
C LEU A 128 -1.43 -23.96 11.22
N GLY A 129 -2.54 -24.67 11.01
CA GLY A 129 -3.55 -24.29 9.99
C GLY A 129 -3.17 -24.57 8.54
N LEU A 130 -2.07 -25.30 8.30
CA LEU A 130 -1.65 -25.79 6.98
C LEU A 130 -2.07 -27.25 6.85
N GLN A 131 -3.01 -27.55 5.96
CA GLN A 131 -3.56 -28.88 5.68
C GLN A 131 -2.92 -29.54 4.44
N SER A 132 -2.24 -28.76 3.62
CA SER A 132 -1.55 -29.26 2.42
C SER A 132 -0.32 -30.12 2.78
N ASP A 133 -0.16 -31.25 2.10
CA ASP A 133 1.01 -32.14 2.26
C ASP A 133 2.33 -31.46 1.86
N ALA A 134 2.25 -30.49 0.94
CA ALA A 134 3.39 -29.68 0.52
C ALA A 134 3.15 -28.22 0.91
N VAL A 135 4.15 -27.65 1.57
CA VAL A 135 4.16 -26.25 2.00
C VAL A 135 5.39 -25.58 1.40
N ALA A 136 5.16 -24.50 0.66
CA ALA A 136 6.20 -23.60 0.19
C ALA A 136 6.48 -22.55 1.26
N VAL A 137 7.72 -22.48 1.74
CA VAL A 137 8.15 -21.41 2.66
C VAL A 137 9.07 -20.47 1.90
N TYR A 138 8.59 -19.25 1.69
CA TYR A 138 9.34 -18.18 1.04
C TYR A 138 10.02 -17.33 2.10
N ASN A 139 11.31 -17.08 1.97
CA ASN A 139 11.96 -15.98 2.68
C ASN A 139 11.71 -14.70 1.89
N ILE A 140 10.89 -13.81 2.46
CA ILE A 140 10.45 -12.56 1.83
C ILE A 140 11.12 -11.34 2.48
N THR A 141 12.20 -11.53 3.25
CA THR A 141 12.95 -10.44 3.89
C THR A 141 13.46 -9.44 2.85
N ALA A 142 13.97 -9.93 1.72
CA ALA A 142 14.36 -9.13 0.57
C ALA A 142 13.36 -9.40 -0.57
N PRO A 143 12.39 -8.49 -0.83
CA PRO A 143 11.22 -8.78 -1.67
C PRO A 143 11.57 -9.09 -3.13
N TYR A 144 12.65 -8.51 -3.66
CA TYR A 144 13.12 -8.72 -5.03
C TYR A 144 14.09 -9.91 -5.19
N SER A 145 14.39 -10.62 -4.10
CA SER A 145 15.30 -11.76 -4.10
C SER A 145 14.82 -12.84 -3.12
N ALA A 146 13.51 -13.11 -3.15
CA ALA A 146 12.91 -14.11 -2.28
C ALA A 146 13.48 -15.51 -2.58
N THR A 147 13.78 -16.28 -1.54
CA THR A 147 14.20 -17.68 -1.67
C THR A 147 13.05 -18.60 -1.30
N LEU A 148 12.99 -19.79 -1.91
CA LEU A 148 11.94 -20.78 -1.68
C LEU A 148 12.55 -22.04 -1.07
N GLU A 149 11.94 -22.51 0.01
CA GLU A 149 12.15 -23.84 0.58
C GLU A 149 10.85 -24.63 0.47
N LEU A 150 10.88 -25.79 -0.20
CA LEU A 150 9.75 -26.71 -0.26
C LEU A 150 9.82 -27.70 0.89
N ARG A 151 8.73 -27.80 1.64
CA ARG A 151 8.60 -28.66 2.83
C ARG A 151 7.49 -29.66 2.58
N THR A 152 7.74 -30.93 2.91
CA THR A 152 6.67 -31.91 3.08
C THR A 152 6.16 -31.82 4.51
N ALA A 153 4.88 -31.47 4.68
CA ALA A 153 4.24 -31.54 5.98
C ALA A 153 4.06 -33.01 6.34
N GLY A 154 4.81 -33.51 7.32
CA GLY A 154 4.63 -34.85 7.88
C GLY A 154 3.41 -34.98 8.81
N GLY A 155 2.43 -34.08 8.66
CA GLY A 155 1.36 -33.78 9.62
C GLY A 155 1.43 -32.33 10.14
N ALA A 156 0.30 -31.80 10.63
CA ALA A 156 0.23 -30.50 11.30
C ALA A 156 0.45 -30.66 12.82
N PRO A 157 1.25 -29.81 13.48
CA PRO A 157 1.91 -28.61 12.96
C PRO A 157 3.18 -28.86 12.14
N LEU A 158 3.49 -27.94 11.23
CA LEU A 158 4.77 -27.89 10.52
C LEU A 158 5.82 -27.18 11.38
N GLY A 159 6.82 -27.91 11.87
CA GLY A 159 7.98 -27.31 12.52
C GLY A 159 8.84 -26.52 11.53
N PHE A 160 9.20 -25.27 11.84
CA PHE A 160 10.06 -24.41 11.03
C PHE A 160 11.01 -23.56 11.88
N THR A 161 12.30 -23.52 11.52
CA THR A 161 13.30 -22.68 12.18
C THR A 161 13.85 -21.67 11.17
N GLY A 162 13.34 -20.44 11.24
CA GLY A 162 13.83 -19.30 10.46
C GLY A 162 14.83 -18.47 11.24
N ALA A 163 15.70 -17.73 10.54
CA ALA A 163 16.60 -16.77 11.17
C ALA A 163 15.80 -15.66 11.87
N ALA A 164 16.32 -15.16 12.99
CA ALA A 164 15.71 -14.07 13.73
C ALA A 164 15.53 -12.84 12.83
N GLU A 165 14.41 -12.14 13.00
CA GLU A 165 14.04 -10.90 12.28
C GLU A 165 13.82 -11.04 10.76
N GLN A 166 14.03 -12.23 10.20
CA GLN A 166 13.68 -12.49 8.80
C GLN A 166 12.19 -12.74 8.62
N ARG A 167 11.63 -12.23 7.53
CA ARG A 167 10.21 -12.38 7.18
C ARG A 167 10.01 -13.60 6.29
N TYR A 168 9.05 -14.43 6.64
CA TYR A 168 8.71 -15.64 5.90
C TYR A 168 7.22 -15.64 5.52
N ALA A 169 6.91 -16.29 4.40
CA ALA A 169 5.56 -16.64 4.00
C ALA A 169 5.47 -18.15 3.76
N ALA A 170 4.68 -18.86 4.57
CA ALA A 170 4.35 -20.26 4.37
C ALA A 170 3.01 -20.36 3.62
N VAL A 171 2.98 -21.15 2.55
CA VAL A 171 1.82 -21.34 1.68
C VAL A 171 1.65 -22.82 1.39
N GLY A 172 0.54 -23.39 1.86
CA GLY A 172 0.09 -24.71 1.42
C GLY A 172 -0.41 -24.67 -0.03
N THR A 173 -0.39 -25.80 -0.74
CA THR A 173 -0.83 -25.87 -2.14
C THR A 173 -2.26 -25.36 -2.36
N GLY A 174 -3.16 -25.53 -1.38
CA GLY A 174 -4.52 -24.97 -1.41
C GLY A 174 -4.60 -23.44 -1.21
N GLY A 175 -3.52 -22.79 -0.77
CA GLY A 175 -3.47 -21.36 -0.45
C GLY A 175 -3.06 -20.46 -1.61
N TYR A 176 -2.60 -21.03 -2.72
CA TYR A 176 -2.24 -20.25 -3.90
C TYR A 176 -3.45 -19.51 -4.46
N ARG A 177 -3.31 -18.21 -4.65
CA ARG A 177 -4.32 -17.39 -5.32
C ARG A 177 -4.31 -17.70 -6.81
N THR A 178 -5.50 -17.83 -7.39
CA THR A 178 -5.67 -17.89 -8.84
C THR A 178 -5.94 -16.49 -9.38
N PRO A 179 -5.37 -16.13 -10.54
CA PRO A 179 -5.72 -14.87 -11.18
C PRO A 179 -7.22 -14.84 -11.52
N THR A 180 -7.87 -13.70 -11.31
CA THR A 180 -9.28 -13.51 -11.67
C THR A 180 -9.47 -13.36 -13.18
N ARG A 181 -8.43 -12.93 -13.89
CA ARG A 181 -8.42 -12.76 -15.35
C ARG A 181 -7.02 -12.98 -15.90
N LEU A 182 -6.94 -13.58 -17.08
CA LEU A 182 -5.74 -13.73 -17.88
C LEU A 182 -5.99 -13.13 -19.25
N GLU A 183 -5.07 -12.31 -19.72
CA GLU A 183 -5.17 -11.63 -21.00
C GLU A 183 -3.90 -11.77 -21.82
N PRO A 184 -4.00 -11.80 -23.15
CA PRO A 184 -2.85 -11.60 -24.02
C PRO A 184 -2.22 -10.23 -23.74
N VAL A 185 -0.90 -10.18 -23.65
CA VAL A 185 -0.17 -8.91 -23.53
C VAL A 185 -0.28 -8.17 -24.86
N THR A 186 -0.80 -6.94 -24.82
CA THR A 186 -0.77 -6.02 -25.96
C THR A 186 0.59 -5.33 -26.01
N THR A 187 1.42 -5.70 -26.99
CA THR A 187 2.72 -5.07 -27.28
C THR A 187 2.69 -4.23 -28.56
N ALA A 188 1.49 -3.89 -29.04
CA ALA A 188 1.31 -3.05 -30.22
C ALA A 188 0.97 -1.61 -29.80
N PRO A 189 1.62 -0.59 -30.38
CA PRO A 189 2.80 -0.69 -31.24
C PRO A 189 4.03 -1.18 -30.46
N ALA A 190 4.99 -1.81 -31.12
CA ALA A 190 6.24 -2.25 -30.48
C ALA A 190 7.19 -1.04 -30.34
N ILE A 191 7.12 -0.35 -29.21
CA ILE A 191 7.69 0.99 -29.05
C ILE A 191 9.22 0.95 -29.09
N SER A 192 9.84 -0.06 -28.46
CA SER A 192 11.29 -0.21 -28.37
C SER A 192 11.98 -0.52 -29.69
N VAL A 193 11.25 -1.02 -30.69
CA VAL A 193 11.80 -1.29 -32.03
C VAL A 193 11.58 -0.13 -32.99
N THR A 194 10.76 0.86 -32.63
CA THR A 194 10.62 2.10 -33.42
C THR A 194 11.79 3.03 -33.13
N SER A 195 12.45 3.52 -34.19
CA SER A 195 13.55 4.49 -34.06
C SER A 195 13.22 5.88 -34.62
N ASP A 196 12.11 6.04 -35.35
CA ASP A 196 11.74 7.33 -35.96
C ASP A 196 11.40 8.40 -34.92
N GLY A 197 10.73 8.01 -33.82
CA GLY A 197 10.31 8.89 -32.74
C GLY A 197 9.26 9.94 -33.12
N ALA A 198 9.04 10.92 -32.24
CA ALA A 198 8.05 11.99 -32.42
C ALA A 198 8.42 13.23 -31.61
N ASP A 199 7.96 14.41 -32.05
CA ASP A 199 8.15 15.68 -31.34
C ASP A 199 7.09 15.83 -30.23
N TYR A 200 5.87 15.32 -30.49
CA TYR A 200 4.72 15.39 -29.59
C TYR A 200 4.18 13.98 -29.33
N LEU A 201 4.28 13.54 -28.08
CA LEU A 201 3.87 12.21 -27.66
C LEU A 201 2.60 12.29 -26.83
N ALA A 202 1.54 11.58 -27.23
CA ALA A 202 0.32 11.42 -26.44
C ALA A 202 0.24 9.99 -25.86
N ILE A 203 -0.05 9.87 -24.56
CA ILE A 203 -0.20 8.59 -23.87
C ILE A 203 -1.55 8.57 -23.16
N GLY A 204 -2.33 7.51 -23.35
CA GLY A 204 -3.66 7.40 -22.72
C GLY A 204 -4.38 6.10 -23.07
N ALA A 205 -5.62 5.97 -22.61
CA ALA A 205 -6.48 4.87 -23.02
C ALA A 205 -6.85 4.98 -24.51
N PRO A 206 -6.98 3.87 -25.25
CA PRO A 206 -7.28 3.89 -26.69
C PRO A 206 -8.47 4.78 -27.07
N GLU A 207 -9.56 4.71 -26.31
CA GLU A 207 -10.79 5.46 -26.57
C GLU A 207 -10.59 6.98 -26.43
N LEU A 208 -9.72 7.39 -25.50
CA LEU A 208 -9.38 8.80 -25.30
C LEU A 208 -8.37 9.30 -26.35
N LEU A 209 -7.47 8.44 -26.80
CA LEU A 209 -6.54 8.77 -27.88
C LEU A 209 -7.27 9.00 -29.21
N GLU A 210 -8.34 8.24 -29.49
CA GLU A 210 -9.22 8.50 -30.64
C GLU A 210 -9.84 9.91 -30.56
N ALA A 211 -10.35 10.30 -29.40
CA ALA A 211 -10.95 11.62 -29.19
C ALA A 211 -9.93 12.78 -29.32
N VAL A 212 -8.65 12.52 -29.01
CA VAL A 212 -7.56 13.50 -29.13
C VAL A 212 -7.00 13.58 -30.56
N GLY A 213 -7.38 12.69 -31.47
CA GLY A 213 -6.95 12.68 -32.88
C GLY A 213 -6.93 14.06 -33.55
N PRO A 214 -8.00 14.87 -33.50
CA PRO A 214 -8.02 16.21 -34.10
C PRO A 214 -6.93 17.16 -33.57
N LEU A 215 -6.52 17.02 -32.30
CA LEU A 215 -5.43 17.81 -31.73
C LEU A 215 -4.07 17.36 -32.26
N LEU A 216 -3.87 16.04 -32.45
CA LEU A 216 -2.66 15.50 -33.04
C LEU A 216 -2.54 15.89 -34.52
N ASP A 217 -3.64 15.87 -35.26
CA ASP A 217 -3.70 16.34 -36.64
C ASP A 217 -3.35 17.83 -36.75
N TYR A 218 -3.86 18.65 -35.81
CA TYR A 218 -3.50 20.07 -35.73
C TYR A 218 -2.00 20.26 -35.53
N HIS A 219 -1.38 19.54 -34.59
CA HIS A 219 0.07 19.63 -34.36
C HIS A 219 0.88 19.12 -35.55
N THR A 220 0.41 18.07 -36.22
CA THR A 220 1.01 17.57 -37.47
C THR A 220 0.96 18.60 -38.59
N ALA A 221 -0.19 19.26 -38.79
CA ALA A 221 -0.34 20.32 -39.79
C ALA A 221 0.56 21.54 -39.50
N ASN A 222 0.98 21.72 -38.25
CA ASN A 222 1.89 22.78 -37.81
C ASN A 222 3.36 22.32 -37.70
N GLY A 223 3.71 21.20 -38.32
CA GLY A 223 5.10 20.77 -38.52
C GLY A 223 5.70 19.91 -37.40
N LEU A 224 4.90 19.44 -36.44
CA LEU A 224 5.35 18.47 -35.45
C LEU A 224 5.10 17.03 -35.95
N THR A 225 6.00 16.11 -35.64
CA THR A 225 5.69 14.67 -35.76
C THR A 225 4.94 14.25 -34.49
N THR A 226 3.71 13.77 -34.61
CA THR A 226 2.92 13.30 -33.47
C THR A 226 2.87 11.79 -33.38
N LEU A 227 2.89 11.24 -32.17
CA LEU A 227 2.71 9.81 -31.90
C LEU A 227 1.74 9.61 -30.75
N ALA A 228 0.75 8.73 -30.92
CA ALA A 228 -0.16 8.30 -29.87
C ALA A 228 0.22 6.89 -29.43
N LEU A 229 0.41 6.69 -28.13
CA LEU A 229 0.75 5.39 -27.53
C LEU A 229 -0.31 4.99 -26.49
N PRO A 230 -0.96 3.82 -26.65
CA PRO A 230 -1.81 3.27 -25.61
C PRO A 230 -1.04 3.09 -24.30
N TRP A 231 -1.65 3.50 -23.19
CA TRP A 231 -1.05 3.38 -21.85
C TRP A 231 -0.61 1.96 -21.53
N GLU A 232 -1.47 0.97 -21.83
CA GLU A 232 -1.17 -0.44 -21.60
C GLU A 232 0.08 -0.91 -22.37
N ALA A 233 0.28 -0.45 -23.61
CA ALA A 233 1.45 -0.80 -24.41
C ALA A 233 2.73 -0.26 -23.76
N VAL A 234 2.71 0.98 -23.27
CA VAL A 234 3.83 1.60 -22.55
C VAL A 234 4.17 0.82 -21.29
N VAL A 235 3.16 0.46 -20.49
CA VAL A 235 3.34 -0.28 -19.24
C VAL A 235 3.86 -1.70 -19.48
N ASN A 236 3.31 -2.40 -20.47
CA ASN A 236 3.72 -3.75 -20.81
C ASN A 236 5.20 -3.79 -21.23
N GLU A 237 5.66 -2.80 -21.99
CA GLU A 237 7.00 -2.79 -22.55
C GLU A 237 8.06 -2.21 -21.61
N PHE A 238 7.71 -1.18 -20.83
CA PHE A 238 8.68 -0.45 -20.00
C PHE A 238 8.57 -0.74 -18.50
N HIS A 239 7.54 -1.47 -18.05
CA HIS A 239 7.38 -1.84 -16.64
C HIS A 239 6.75 -3.22 -16.40
N GLY A 240 6.79 -4.10 -17.41
CA GLY A 240 6.36 -5.50 -17.27
C GLY A 240 4.88 -5.67 -16.90
N GLY A 241 4.03 -4.73 -17.32
CA GLY A 241 2.59 -4.79 -17.01
C GLY A 241 2.18 -4.05 -15.73
N MET A 242 3.13 -3.49 -14.97
CA MET A 242 2.83 -2.74 -13.75
C MET A 242 2.52 -1.26 -14.06
N PRO A 243 1.31 -0.75 -13.77
CA PRO A 243 0.88 0.60 -14.16
C PRO A 243 1.44 1.67 -13.20
N GLU A 244 2.74 1.92 -13.27
CA GLU A 244 3.46 2.87 -12.41
C GLU A 244 4.04 4.04 -13.22
N PRO A 245 4.27 5.24 -12.63
CA PRO A 245 4.89 6.37 -13.32
C PRO A 245 6.29 6.05 -13.85
N ALA A 246 6.94 5.03 -13.29
CA ALA A 246 8.22 4.51 -13.75
C ALA A 246 8.19 4.06 -15.22
N ALA A 247 7.06 3.55 -15.73
CA ALA A 247 6.91 3.15 -17.13
C ALA A 247 7.11 4.34 -18.08
N ILE A 248 6.46 5.48 -17.78
CA ILE A 248 6.58 6.72 -18.58
C ILE A 248 8.02 7.23 -18.52
N ARG A 249 8.64 7.23 -17.34
CA ARG A 249 10.05 7.65 -17.19
C ARG A 249 10.99 6.79 -18.01
N ALA A 250 10.81 5.47 -17.98
CA ALA A 250 11.62 4.53 -18.75
C ALA A 250 11.41 4.69 -20.26
N LEU A 251 10.17 4.90 -20.72
CA LEU A 251 9.88 5.25 -22.12
C LEU A 251 10.61 6.53 -22.56
N LEU A 252 10.52 7.61 -21.80
CA LEU A 252 11.18 8.88 -22.16
C LEU A 252 12.70 8.76 -22.15
N GLN A 253 13.26 7.99 -21.22
CA GLN A 253 14.70 7.67 -21.21
C GLN A 253 15.11 6.87 -22.46
N HIS A 254 14.31 5.86 -22.83
CA HIS A 254 14.52 5.07 -24.03
C HIS A 254 14.44 5.95 -25.29
N ALA A 255 13.41 6.78 -25.41
CA ALA A 255 13.24 7.71 -26.52
C ALA A 255 14.44 8.65 -26.67
N ARG A 256 14.92 9.21 -25.56
CA ARG A 256 16.10 10.08 -25.56
C ARG A 256 17.39 9.37 -26.03
N GLN A 257 17.50 8.08 -25.78
CA GLN A 257 18.71 7.30 -26.10
C GLN A 257 18.66 6.68 -27.51
N HIS A 258 17.48 6.32 -28.00
CA HIS A 258 17.34 5.45 -29.18
C HIS A 258 16.50 6.06 -30.31
N TRP A 259 15.64 7.05 -30.04
CA TRP A 259 14.85 7.67 -31.09
C TRP A 259 15.64 8.75 -31.81
N GLN A 260 15.51 8.79 -33.14
CA GLN A 260 16.04 9.86 -33.98
C GLN A 260 15.41 11.21 -33.61
N ARG A 261 14.14 11.19 -33.25
CA ARG A 261 13.39 12.35 -32.78
C ARG A 261 12.94 12.15 -31.34
N VAL A 262 13.55 12.93 -30.46
CA VAL A 262 13.26 12.92 -29.03
C VAL A 262 12.05 13.81 -28.75
N PRO A 263 11.02 13.33 -28.01
CA PRO A 263 9.85 14.12 -27.69
C PRO A 263 10.21 15.41 -26.95
N SER A 264 9.66 16.53 -27.44
CA SER A 264 9.71 17.83 -26.77
C SER A 264 8.44 18.09 -25.95
N TYR A 265 7.35 17.40 -26.28
CA TYR A 265 6.05 17.53 -25.63
C TYR A 265 5.51 16.15 -25.26
N LEU A 266 4.92 16.05 -24.07
CA LEU A 266 4.19 14.89 -23.59
C LEU A 266 2.79 15.32 -23.16
N LEU A 267 1.78 14.70 -23.75
CA LEU A 267 0.39 14.80 -23.37
C LEU A 267 -0.04 13.51 -22.68
N LEU A 268 -0.47 13.62 -21.42
CA LEU A 268 -1.09 12.54 -20.68
C LEU A 268 -2.60 12.69 -20.78
N VAL A 269 -3.26 11.68 -21.36
CA VAL A 269 -4.70 11.67 -21.66
C VAL A 269 -5.38 10.65 -20.75
N GLY A 270 -5.84 11.13 -19.60
CA GLY A 270 -6.50 10.33 -18.57
C GLY A 270 -6.73 11.15 -17.31
N ASP A 271 -7.34 10.52 -16.31
CA ASP A 271 -7.54 11.11 -14.99
C ASP A 271 -6.49 10.58 -13.99
N ALA A 272 -6.36 11.22 -12.84
CA ALA A 272 -5.50 10.81 -11.74
C ALA A 272 -6.31 10.64 -10.45
N THR A 273 -5.84 9.77 -9.57
CA THR A 273 -6.44 9.56 -8.25
C THR A 273 -5.36 9.49 -7.18
N TYR A 274 -5.70 9.95 -5.97
CA TYR A 274 -4.87 9.71 -4.79
C TYR A 274 -5.05 8.29 -4.23
N ASP A 275 -6.06 7.54 -4.72
CA ASP A 275 -6.37 6.17 -4.30
C ASP A 275 -6.34 5.18 -5.49
N PRO A 276 -5.17 4.92 -6.08
CA PRO A 276 -5.05 4.04 -7.25
C PRO A 276 -5.33 2.56 -6.93
N ARG A 277 -5.34 2.19 -5.63
CA ARG A 277 -5.61 0.83 -5.16
C ARG A 277 -7.07 0.61 -4.76
N GLY A 278 -7.87 1.67 -4.73
CA GLY A 278 -9.29 1.62 -4.40
C GLY A 278 -9.58 1.22 -2.97
N TYR A 279 -8.79 1.72 -2.01
CA TYR A 279 -9.03 1.47 -0.59
C TYR A 279 -10.20 2.28 -0.03
N VAL A 280 -10.51 3.43 -0.62
CA VAL A 280 -11.59 4.34 -0.25
C VAL A 280 -12.76 4.19 -1.23
N ASP A 281 -12.50 4.38 -2.52
CA ASP A 281 -13.50 4.33 -3.59
C ASP A 281 -13.01 3.50 -4.77
N ALA A 282 -13.93 3.02 -5.61
CA ALA A 282 -13.53 2.36 -6.85
C ALA A 282 -12.73 3.35 -7.72
N PRO A 283 -11.51 2.98 -8.16
CA PRO A 283 -10.71 3.88 -8.98
C PRO A 283 -11.43 4.20 -10.30
N PRO A 284 -11.35 5.44 -10.79
CA PRO A 284 -12.00 5.83 -12.04
C PRO A 284 -11.46 5.00 -13.23
N PRO A 285 -12.25 4.82 -14.30
CA PRO A 285 -11.73 4.20 -15.52
C PRO A 285 -10.67 5.12 -16.16
N HIS A 286 -9.75 4.54 -16.95
CA HIS A 286 -8.74 5.27 -17.72
C HIS A 286 -7.75 6.10 -16.88
N MET A 287 -7.36 5.59 -15.71
CA MET A 287 -6.32 6.21 -14.88
C MET A 287 -4.97 6.23 -15.57
N LEU A 288 -4.31 7.38 -15.45
CA LEU A 288 -2.86 7.49 -15.57
C LEU A 288 -2.26 7.68 -14.17
N PRO A 289 -1.05 7.16 -13.92
CA PRO A 289 -0.42 7.23 -12.62
C PRO A 289 0.16 8.62 -12.31
#